data_AF-A0A1X0NIY4-F1
#
_entry.id   AF-A0A1X0NIY4-F1
#
_cell.length_a   1.000
_cell.length_b   1.000
_cell.length_c   1.000
_cell.angle_alpha   90.00
_cell.angle_beta   90.00
_cell.angle_gamma   90.00
#
_symmetry.space_group_name_H-M   'P 1'
#
loop_
_entity.id
_entity.type
_entity.pdbx_description
1 polymer ?
#
loop_
_entity_poly.entity_id
_entity_poly.type
_entity_poly.pdbx_seq_one_letter_code
_entity_poly.pdbx_strand_id
1 'polypeptide(L)'
;MRRSRLVGILEKRGGHIAPFLLLVGLILIGGIPAIKPRRNFIDESAVSIGEIPVLISLSDMSHPDTTVHQSHRIVHGRRSVGSEIIAIYVNKAEKASVILGNALIAVLRKRENMACDTHFYFVANTDKDWPIPNSFVRSALVINVSSLNTRNLCFGVYGKNGMQPNQDLFNVAVSMAKEWGLKVDVLCQNPYTTYSLSRSMYEHYITALQTALIAPQYPQPWHSFRSHGISSLSISTVKSDENYNRSDAFSMVAMLEQIIATLSYLDERFHHSTSVWVPLSVTHYIEYDIAQFGIMLLVASLLSTGYSIYKVKGLNLSPYVMIIWITPFIVSIATEWFETLGFFLSSILLLIILSTFDWDLSWLTINAVVLCLLIILQPAAGLIMGSGVALQLLFLHVKCQNVMLLALGSLCSWAIFFYFVHVLNLRGYDIHTTGGIYLSFFVYPNALWVSSRLIRSIVYYKG
;
A
#
# COMPACT_ATOMS: atom_id res chain seq x y z
N MET A 1 -40.51 24.30 4.18
CA MET A 1 -40.69 23.67 5.51
C MET A 1 -39.65 22.57 5.84
N ARG A 2 -39.36 21.59 4.95
CA ARG A 2 -38.33 20.56 5.23
C ARG A 2 -36.91 21.12 5.32
N ARG A 3 -36.51 22.03 4.44
CA ARG A 3 -35.18 22.67 4.43
C ARG A 3 -34.90 23.49 5.70
N SER A 4 -35.87 24.28 6.18
CA SER A 4 -35.71 25.08 7.41
C SER A 4 -35.62 24.21 8.67
N ARG A 5 -36.37 23.09 8.75
CA ARG A 5 -36.20 22.12 9.83
C ARG A 5 -34.83 21.41 9.78
N LEU A 6 -34.36 21.04 8.59
CA LEU A 6 -33.05 20.41 8.41
C LEU A 6 -31.91 21.35 8.82
N VAL A 7 -31.98 22.62 8.38
CA VAL A 7 -31.03 23.67 8.78
C VAL A 7 -31.06 23.88 10.30
N GLY A 8 -32.23 23.98 10.92
CA GLY A 8 -32.34 24.13 12.37
C GLY A 8 -31.82 22.93 13.17
N ILE A 9 -31.93 21.70 12.62
CA ILE A 9 -31.36 20.49 13.24
C ILE A 9 -29.83 20.49 13.11
N LEU A 10 -29.30 20.80 11.93
CA LEU A 10 -27.85 20.94 11.69
C LEU A 10 -27.24 22.04 12.57
N GLU A 11 -27.93 23.16 12.69
CA GLU A 11 -27.51 24.29 13.50
C GLU A 11 -27.54 23.97 15.00
N LYS A 12 -28.42 23.08 15.48
CA LYS A 12 -28.42 22.66 16.89
C LYS A 12 -27.48 21.51 17.19
N ARG A 13 -27.43 20.50 16.31
CA ARG A 13 -26.76 19.22 16.58
C ARG A 13 -25.46 19.01 15.83
N GLY A 14 -25.20 19.76 14.75
CA GLY A 14 -24.10 19.51 13.82
C GLY A 14 -22.71 19.50 14.42
N GLY A 15 -22.47 20.17 15.56
CA GLY A 15 -21.18 20.11 16.27
C GLY A 15 -21.05 18.86 17.15
N HIS A 16 -22.15 18.30 17.64
CA HIS A 16 -22.15 17.25 18.67
C HIS A 16 -22.01 15.82 18.12
N ILE A 17 -22.10 15.64 16.81
CA ILE A 17 -22.11 14.31 16.18
C ILE A 17 -20.68 13.84 15.86
N ALA A 18 -19.66 14.70 15.94
CA ALA A 18 -18.26 14.34 15.66
C ALA A 18 -17.79 13.01 16.30
N PRO A 19 -17.93 12.78 17.63
CA PRO A 19 -17.49 11.52 18.24
C PRO A 19 -18.22 10.30 17.68
N PHE A 20 -19.52 10.46 17.37
CA PHE A 20 -20.32 9.38 16.78
C PHE A 20 -19.86 9.08 15.35
N LEU A 21 -19.63 10.10 14.51
CA LEU A 21 -19.13 9.93 13.14
C LEU A 21 -17.75 9.26 13.13
N LEU A 22 -16.86 9.67 14.04
CA LEU A 22 -15.56 9.03 14.21
C LEU A 22 -15.73 7.54 14.54
N LEU A 23 -16.52 7.23 15.57
CA LEU A 23 -16.71 5.86 16.03
C LEU A 23 -17.31 4.98 14.94
N VAL A 24 -18.35 5.44 14.26
CA VAL A 24 -18.97 4.68 13.15
C VAL A 24 -17.97 4.52 11.99
N GLY A 25 -17.18 5.55 11.68
CA GLY A 25 -16.13 5.47 10.66
C GLY A 25 -15.08 4.41 10.99
N LEU A 26 -14.57 4.40 12.23
CA LEU A 26 -13.60 3.41 12.71
C LEU A 26 -14.18 1.99 12.72
N ILE A 27 -15.42 1.83 13.19
CA ILE A 27 -16.12 0.54 13.18
C ILE A 27 -16.31 0.05 11.75
N LEU A 28 -16.65 0.94 10.81
CA LEU A 28 -16.81 0.56 9.41
C LEU A 28 -15.47 0.10 8.84
N ILE A 29 -14.39 0.86 9.01
CA ILE A 29 -13.04 0.51 8.53
C ILE A 29 -12.52 -0.80 9.14
N GLY A 30 -12.75 -1.01 10.44
CA GLY A 30 -12.37 -2.25 11.13
C GLY A 30 -13.30 -3.42 10.82
N GLY A 31 -14.56 -3.17 10.47
CA GLY A 31 -15.57 -4.19 10.21
C GLY A 31 -15.58 -4.74 8.78
N ILE A 32 -14.92 -4.07 7.82
CA ILE A 32 -14.99 -4.46 6.40
C ILE A 32 -14.60 -5.93 6.15
N PRO A 33 -13.54 -6.49 6.76
CA PRO A 33 -13.18 -7.89 6.58
C PRO A 33 -14.28 -8.89 6.90
N ALA A 34 -15.13 -8.59 7.87
CA ALA A 34 -16.25 -9.46 8.25
C ALA A 34 -17.50 -9.22 7.39
N ILE A 35 -17.76 -7.99 6.97
CA ILE A 35 -19.05 -7.60 6.37
C ILE A 35 -19.08 -7.83 4.86
N LYS A 36 -17.97 -7.55 4.15
CA LYS A 36 -17.91 -7.57 2.69
C LYS A 36 -16.64 -8.24 2.12
N PRO A 37 -16.29 -9.47 2.54
CA PRO A 37 -15.26 -10.23 1.83
C PRO A 37 -15.78 -10.59 0.42
N ARG A 38 -14.98 -10.30 -0.61
CA ARG A 38 -15.20 -10.80 -1.97
C ARG A 38 -14.25 -11.95 -2.23
N ARG A 39 -14.70 -12.94 -2.99
CA ARG A 39 -13.83 -14.01 -3.52
C ARG A 39 -13.13 -13.49 -4.75
N ASN A 40 -11.86 -13.84 -4.89
CA ASN A 40 -11.12 -13.61 -6.12
C ASN A 40 -11.85 -14.34 -7.26
N PHE A 41 -12.11 -13.62 -8.33
CA PHE A 41 -12.66 -14.17 -9.55
C PHE A 41 -11.73 -13.79 -10.70
N ILE A 42 -11.74 -14.58 -11.75
CA ILE A 42 -11.11 -14.23 -13.02
C ILE A 42 -12.28 -14.05 -13.98
N ASP A 43 -12.35 -12.91 -14.66
CA ASP A 43 -13.49 -12.59 -15.51
C ASP A 43 -13.63 -13.62 -16.66
N GLU A 44 -14.87 -14.01 -16.96
CA GLU A 44 -15.21 -15.18 -17.79
C GLU A 44 -14.89 -14.98 -19.27
N SER A 45 -14.55 -13.75 -19.70
CA SER A 45 -14.04 -13.45 -21.06
C SER A 45 -12.59 -13.90 -21.28
N ALA A 46 -11.89 -14.36 -20.23
CA ALA A 46 -10.61 -15.05 -20.32
C ALA A 46 -10.79 -16.51 -20.76
N VAL A 47 -11.09 -16.71 -22.04
CA VAL A 47 -11.22 -18.04 -22.65
C VAL A 47 -10.01 -18.92 -22.31
N SER A 48 -10.23 -20.11 -21.75
CA SER A 48 -9.27 -21.23 -21.56
C SER A 48 -8.21 -21.13 -20.44
N ILE A 49 -8.50 -20.48 -19.30
CA ILE A 49 -7.64 -20.56 -18.11
C ILE A 49 -7.55 -22.02 -17.62
N GLY A 50 -6.37 -22.63 -17.72
CA GLY A 50 -6.08 -24.00 -17.25
C GLY A 50 -6.15 -25.10 -18.32
N GLU A 51 -6.63 -24.80 -19.54
CA GLU A 51 -6.65 -25.76 -20.65
C GLU A 51 -5.40 -25.67 -21.54
N ILE A 52 -4.52 -24.72 -21.26
CA ILE A 52 -3.31 -24.51 -22.03
C ILE A 52 -2.28 -25.60 -21.66
N PRO A 53 -1.88 -26.46 -22.62
CA PRO A 53 -0.97 -27.55 -22.33
C PRO A 53 0.41 -27.01 -21.94
N VAL A 54 1.02 -27.65 -20.94
CA VAL A 54 2.39 -27.38 -20.50
C VAL A 54 3.36 -28.18 -21.36
N LEU A 55 4.38 -27.50 -21.88
CA LEU A 55 5.38 -28.10 -22.77
C LEU A 55 6.69 -28.42 -22.04
N ILE A 56 6.95 -27.81 -20.87
CA ILE A 56 8.09 -28.22 -20.04
C ILE A 56 7.89 -29.68 -19.59
N SER A 57 8.98 -30.44 -19.61
CA SER A 57 9.05 -31.79 -19.05
C SER A 57 9.96 -31.83 -17.83
N LEU A 58 9.80 -32.84 -16.98
CA LEU A 58 10.70 -33.06 -15.84
C LEU A 58 12.16 -33.25 -16.31
N SER A 59 12.38 -33.83 -17.50
CA SER A 59 13.70 -33.99 -18.10
C SER A 59 14.34 -32.67 -18.51
N ASP A 60 13.57 -31.65 -18.89
CA ASP A 60 14.16 -30.34 -19.22
C ASP A 60 14.81 -29.69 -17.99
N MET A 61 14.37 -30.06 -16.78
CA MET A 61 14.94 -29.63 -15.50
C MET A 61 16.13 -30.51 -15.06
N SER A 62 16.64 -31.39 -15.91
CA SER A 62 17.78 -32.25 -15.55
C SER A 62 19.13 -31.57 -15.63
N HIS A 63 19.28 -30.60 -16.52
CA HIS A 63 20.52 -29.89 -16.78
C HIS A 63 20.27 -28.38 -16.67
N PRO A 64 20.24 -27.83 -15.44
CA PRO A 64 19.89 -26.43 -15.23
C PRO A 64 20.96 -25.50 -15.81
N ASP A 65 20.55 -24.61 -16.72
CA ASP A 65 21.43 -23.57 -17.27
C ASP A 65 21.44 -22.34 -16.35
N THR A 66 22.56 -22.13 -15.66
CA THR A 66 22.77 -20.97 -14.76
C THR A 66 23.42 -19.78 -15.45
N THR A 67 23.66 -19.84 -16.76
CA THR A 67 24.42 -18.81 -17.47
C THR A 67 23.51 -17.72 -18.02
N VAL A 68 23.95 -16.47 -17.88
CA VAL A 68 23.29 -15.31 -18.50
C VAL A 68 24.00 -15.03 -19.81
N HIS A 69 23.46 -15.57 -20.91
CA HIS A 69 24.04 -15.39 -22.25
C HIS A 69 23.95 -13.94 -22.73
N GLN A 70 22.83 -13.27 -22.44
CA GLN A 70 22.53 -11.90 -22.85
C GLN A 70 21.67 -11.23 -21.77
N SER A 71 21.87 -9.93 -21.56
CA SER A 71 21.09 -9.15 -20.59
C SER A 71 19.64 -8.94 -21.02
N HIS A 72 19.35 -9.01 -22.31
CA HIS A 72 18.01 -8.94 -22.89
C HIS A 72 17.85 -10.03 -23.94
N ARG A 73 16.79 -10.84 -23.84
CA ARG A 73 16.46 -11.91 -24.78
C ARG A 73 15.00 -11.80 -25.17
N ILE A 74 14.69 -12.00 -26.45
CA ILE A 74 13.32 -11.94 -26.96
C ILE A 74 12.92 -13.34 -27.44
N VAL A 75 11.72 -13.76 -27.08
CA VAL A 75 11.05 -14.91 -27.66
C VAL A 75 9.84 -14.41 -28.44
N HIS A 76 9.95 -14.45 -29.77
CA HIS A 76 8.89 -13.98 -30.66
C HIS A 76 7.70 -14.94 -30.66
N GLY A 77 6.50 -14.38 -30.48
CA GLY A 77 5.27 -15.14 -30.67
C GLY A 77 4.96 -15.25 -32.17
N ARG A 78 4.68 -16.45 -32.70
CA ARG A 78 4.43 -16.59 -34.15
C ARG A 78 3.15 -15.92 -34.63
N ARG A 79 2.21 -15.64 -33.72
CA ARG A 79 0.98 -14.87 -33.98
C ARG A 79 1.09 -13.42 -33.50
N SER A 80 2.26 -13.01 -33.01
CA SER A 80 2.50 -11.66 -32.53
C SER A 80 2.50 -10.68 -33.68
N VAL A 81 1.64 -9.66 -33.58
CA VAL A 81 1.65 -8.50 -34.48
C VAL A 81 2.72 -7.46 -34.06
N GLY A 82 3.51 -7.75 -33.03
CA GLY A 82 4.64 -6.93 -32.55
C GLY A 82 4.25 -5.70 -31.72
N SER A 83 2.96 -5.43 -31.50
CA SER A 83 2.49 -4.26 -30.74
C SER A 83 2.45 -4.48 -29.23
N GLU A 84 2.29 -5.71 -28.76
CA GLU A 84 2.11 -6.05 -27.35
C GLU A 84 3.17 -7.05 -26.87
N ILE A 85 3.66 -6.84 -25.65
CA ILE A 85 4.69 -7.71 -25.06
C ILE A 85 4.36 -8.12 -23.63
N ILE A 86 4.89 -9.28 -23.23
CA ILE A 86 5.01 -9.71 -21.84
C ILE A 86 6.46 -9.45 -21.40
N ALA A 87 6.64 -8.62 -20.39
CA ALA A 87 7.97 -8.34 -19.84
C ALA A 87 8.27 -9.29 -18.66
N ILE A 88 9.43 -9.93 -18.69
CA ILE A 88 9.90 -10.84 -17.64
C ILE A 88 11.24 -10.33 -17.14
N TYR A 89 11.29 -9.91 -15.89
CA TYR A 89 12.50 -9.47 -15.22
C TYR A 89 13.05 -10.60 -14.38
N VAL A 90 14.23 -11.10 -14.72
CA VAL A 90 14.90 -12.20 -14.04
C VAL A 90 16.02 -11.63 -13.20
N ASN A 91 16.00 -11.89 -11.89
CA ASN A 91 17.09 -11.49 -11.02
C ASN A 91 18.37 -12.29 -11.34
N LYS A 92 19.34 -11.67 -12.00
CA LYS A 92 20.61 -12.29 -12.40
C LYS A 92 21.53 -12.63 -11.23
N ALA A 93 21.31 -12.04 -10.05
CA ALA A 93 22.08 -12.36 -8.85
C ALA A 93 21.71 -13.73 -8.26
N GLU A 94 20.51 -14.23 -8.55
CA GLU A 94 20.00 -15.48 -8.00
C GLU A 94 20.07 -16.60 -9.05
N LYS A 95 20.90 -17.62 -8.80
CA LYS A 95 21.08 -18.76 -9.73
C LYS A 95 19.75 -19.44 -10.08
N ALA A 96 18.88 -19.61 -9.08
CA ALA A 96 17.56 -20.20 -9.24
C ALA A 96 16.68 -19.39 -10.21
N SER A 97 16.70 -18.06 -10.13
CA SER A 97 15.98 -17.19 -11.06
C SER A 97 16.50 -17.33 -12.49
N VAL A 98 17.83 -17.39 -12.68
CA VAL A 98 18.45 -17.57 -14.00
C VAL A 98 18.05 -18.93 -14.62
N ILE A 99 18.06 -20.00 -13.84
CA ILE A 99 17.61 -21.33 -14.27
C ILE A 99 16.17 -21.29 -14.76
N LEU A 100 15.26 -20.68 -13.98
CA LEU A 100 13.86 -20.52 -14.38
C LEU A 100 13.73 -19.72 -15.68
N GLY A 101 14.41 -18.58 -15.78
CA GLY A 101 14.39 -17.74 -16.97
C GLY A 101 14.86 -18.48 -18.22
N ASN A 102 15.96 -19.22 -18.13
CA ASN A 102 16.49 -20.01 -19.24
C ASN A 102 15.57 -21.17 -19.64
N ALA A 103 15.01 -21.90 -18.65
CA ALA A 103 14.05 -22.97 -18.90
C ALA A 103 12.80 -22.44 -19.61
N LEU A 104 12.25 -21.31 -19.15
CA LEU A 104 11.12 -20.66 -19.80
C LEU A 104 11.44 -20.24 -21.23
N ILE A 105 12.60 -19.63 -21.49
CA ILE A 105 13.00 -19.26 -22.85
C ILE A 105 13.07 -20.49 -23.76
N ALA A 106 13.65 -21.59 -23.28
CA ALA A 106 13.76 -22.83 -24.05
C ALA A 106 12.39 -23.41 -24.41
N VAL A 107 11.43 -23.36 -23.48
CA VAL A 107 10.09 -23.90 -23.67
C VAL A 107 9.21 -22.99 -24.53
N LEU A 108 9.22 -21.68 -24.28
CA LEU A 108 8.42 -20.73 -25.05
C LEU A 108 8.85 -20.69 -26.53
N ARG A 109 10.12 -20.98 -26.84
CA ARG A 109 10.59 -21.15 -28.24
C ARG A 109 9.92 -22.32 -28.96
N LYS A 110 9.52 -23.38 -28.23
CA LYS A 110 8.80 -24.54 -28.78
C LYS A 110 7.31 -24.23 -28.98
N ARG A 111 6.78 -23.19 -28.34
CA ARG A 111 5.35 -22.84 -28.38
C ARG A 111 5.02 -22.05 -29.65
N GLU A 112 4.14 -22.63 -30.48
CA GLU A 112 3.84 -22.04 -31.80
C GLU A 112 2.75 -20.96 -31.78
N ASN A 113 1.90 -20.93 -30.77
CA ASN A 113 0.66 -20.14 -30.81
C ASN A 113 0.65 -18.89 -29.91
N MET A 114 1.80 -18.39 -29.45
CA MET A 114 1.83 -17.14 -28.66
C MET A 114 1.43 -15.93 -29.52
N ALA A 115 0.46 -15.16 -29.04
CA ALA A 115 -0.02 -13.91 -29.65
C ALA A 115 0.76 -12.66 -29.23
N CYS A 116 1.67 -12.75 -28.25
CA CYS A 116 2.54 -11.65 -27.84
C CYS A 116 4.00 -12.09 -27.80
N ASP A 117 4.91 -11.13 -27.99
CA ASP A 117 6.34 -11.37 -27.76
C ASP A 117 6.65 -11.37 -26.26
N THR A 118 7.57 -12.24 -25.85
CA THR A 118 8.02 -12.31 -24.45
C THR A 118 9.44 -11.80 -24.34
N HIS A 119 9.63 -10.72 -23.59
CA HIS A 119 10.92 -10.06 -23.40
C HIS A 119 11.49 -10.44 -22.03
N PHE A 120 12.65 -11.09 -22.02
CA PHE A 120 13.38 -11.45 -20.82
C PHE A 120 14.51 -10.46 -20.55
N TYR A 121 14.46 -9.78 -19.41
CA TYR A 121 15.48 -8.85 -18.94
C TYR A 121 16.19 -9.45 -17.73
N PHE A 122 17.49 -9.74 -17.87
CA PHE A 122 18.32 -10.23 -16.77
C PHE A 122 18.95 -9.04 -16.04
N VAL A 123 18.38 -8.71 -14.88
CA VAL A 123 18.67 -7.48 -14.10
C VAL A 123 19.18 -7.85 -12.71
N ALA A 124 20.00 -6.99 -12.10
CA ALA A 124 20.32 -7.15 -10.68
C ALA A 124 19.37 -6.30 -9.82
N ASN A 125 19.09 -6.77 -8.61
CA ASN A 125 18.33 -5.99 -7.63
C ASN A 125 19.05 -4.69 -7.22
N THR A 126 20.36 -4.59 -7.45
CA THR A 126 21.16 -3.38 -7.21
C THR A 126 21.07 -2.35 -8.33
N ASP A 127 20.50 -2.71 -9.49
CA ASP A 127 20.39 -1.80 -10.62
C ASP A 127 19.34 -0.72 -10.28
N LYS A 128 19.73 0.56 -10.35
CA LYS A 128 18.88 1.69 -9.95
C LYS A 128 17.61 1.81 -10.79
N ASP A 129 17.70 1.49 -12.08
CA ASP A 129 16.61 1.59 -13.04
C ASP A 129 16.52 0.29 -13.84
N TRP A 130 15.39 -0.41 -13.72
CA TRP A 130 15.11 -1.57 -14.56
C TRP A 130 14.58 -1.11 -15.92
N PRO A 131 14.99 -1.77 -17.03
CA PRO A 131 14.63 -1.34 -18.37
C PRO A 131 13.10 -1.41 -18.53
N ILE A 132 12.49 -0.29 -18.90
CA ILE A 132 11.06 -0.24 -19.25
C ILE A 132 10.97 -0.30 -20.78
N PRO A 133 10.33 -1.32 -21.36
CA PRO A 133 10.16 -1.41 -22.80
C PRO A 133 9.40 -0.20 -23.35
N ASN A 134 9.80 0.27 -24.54
CA ASN A 134 9.09 1.33 -25.25
C ASN A 134 7.79 0.83 -25.94
N SER A 135 7.59 -0.48 -25.99
CA SER A 135 6.37 -1.13 -26.52
C SER A 135 5.29 -1.25 -25.44
N PHE A 136 4.06 -1.56 -25.86
CA PHE A 136 2.95 -1.76 -24.92
C PHE A 136 3.18 -3.05 -24.11
N VAL A 137 3.45 -2.90 -22.81
CA VAL A 137 3.66 -4.02 -21.89
C VAL A 137 2.32 -4.43 -21.30
N ARG A 138 1.84 -5.61 -21.69
CA ARG A 138 0.59 -6.19 -21.19
C ARG A 138 0.67 -6.53 -19.72
N SER A 139 1.78 -7.13 -19.32
CA SER A 139 2.07 -7.53 -17.95
C SER A 139 3.57 -7.62 -17.72
N ALA A 140 4.00 -7.34 -16.49
CA ALA A 140 5.36 -7.54 -16.05
C ALA A 140 5.43 -8.64 -14.98
N LEU A 141 6.23 -9.68 -15.22
CA LEU A 141 6.55 -10.70 -14.22
C LEU A 141 7.96 -10.46 -13.71
N VAL A 142 8.14 -10.48 -12.39
CA VAL A 142 9.46 -10.36 -11.78
C VAL A 142 9.81 -11.68 -11.11
N ILE A 143 10.78 -12.40 -11.66
CA ILE A 143 11.30 -13.65 -11.12
C ILE A 143 12.48 -13.33 -10.22
N ASN A 144 12.23 -13.34 -8.91
CA ASN A 144 13.22 -13.12 -7.86
C ASN A 144 13.20 -14.29 -6.87
N VAL A 145 13.48 -15.47 -7.42
CA VAL A 145 13.51 -16.76 -6.75
C VAL A 145 14.93 -17.07 -6.29
N SER A 146 15.09 -17.28 -4.98
CA SER A 146 16.36 -17.62 -4.34
C SER A 146 16.59 -19.14 -4.26
N SER A 147 15.53 -19.95 -4.29
CA SER A 147 15.65 -21.41 -4.25
C SER A 147 14.56 -22.10 -5.06
N LEU A 148 14.93 -23.19 -5.72
CA LEU A 148 14.00 -24.08 -6.45
C LEU A 148 13.56 -25.29 -5.61
N ASN A 149 13.88 -25.29 -4.32
CA ASN A 149 13.64 -26.39 -3.38
C ASN A 149 12.49 -26.11 -2.42
N THR A 150 11.47 -25.41 -2.91
CA THR A 150 10.38 -25.00 -2.04
C THR A 150 9.11 -24.94 -2.84
N ARG A 151 8.00 -25.24 -2.17
CA ARG A 151 6.67 -24.98 -2.72
C ARG A 151 6.09 -23.67 -2.21
N ASN A 152 6.81 -22.96 -1.34
CA ASN A 152 6.35 -21.74 -0.70
C ASN A 152 6.79 -20.52 -1.52
N LEU A 153 5.82 -19.88 -2.16
CA LEU A 153 6.00 -18.72 -3.01
C LEU A 153 5.54 -17.44 -2.30
N CYS A 154 6.29 -16.37 -2.55
CA CYS A 154 6.01 -15.02 -2.13
C CYS A 154 5.61 -14.17 -3.33
N PHE A 155 4.32 -13.85 -3.42
CA PHE A 155 3.80 -12.97 -4.48
C PHE A 155 3.80 -11.52 -4.00
N GLY A 156 4.32 -10.61 -4.82
CA GLY A 156 4.29 -9.18 -4.56
C GLY A 156 3.37 -8.49 -5.54
N VAL A 157 2.35 -7.83 -4.98
CA VAL A 157 1.30 -7.09 -5.69
C VAL A 157 1.31 -5.60 -5.36
N TYR A 158 2.37 -5.15 -4.68
CA TYR A 158 2.53 -3.78 -4.22
C TYR A 158 3.27 -2.93 -5.25
N GLY A 159 2.95 -1.65 -5.32
CA GLY A 159 3.54 -0.70 -6.26
C GLY A 159 4.02 0.58 -5.56
N LYS A 160 4.43 1.58 -6.36
CA LYS A 160 4.94 2.87 -5.86
C LYS A 160 4.02 3.57 -4.86
N ASN A 161 2.71 3.37 -4.98
CA ASN A 161 1.69 3.98 -4.12
C ASN A 161 1.08 2.96 -3.13
N GLY A 162 1.81 1.90 -2.79
CA GLY A 162 1.32 0.84 -1.91
C GLY A 162 0.67 -0.27 -2.71
N MET A 163 -0.58 -0.14 -3.14
CA MET A 163 -1.34 -1.23 -3.78
C MET A 163 -1.51 -1.03 -5.29
N GLN A 164 -1.50 -2.12 -6.07
CA GLN A 164 -1.83 -2.08 -7.50
C GLN A 164 -3.35 -2.21 -7.72
N PRO A 165 -3.92 -1.53 -8.73
CA PRO A 165 -5.37 -1.52 -8.98
C PRO A 165 -5.89 -2.81 -9.64
N ASN A 166 -5.02 -3.58 -10.32
CA ASN A 166 -5.44 -4.75 -11.08
C ASN A 166 -5.21 -6.06 -10.31
N GLN A 167 -6.26 -6.89 -10.22
CA GLN A 167 -6.22 -8.20 -9.57
C GLN A 167 -6.02 -9.38 -10.52
N ASP A 168 -6.34 -9.23 -11.80
CA ASP A 168 -6.51 -10.36 -12.69
C ASP A 168 -5.20 -11.15 -12.86
N LEU A 169 -4.08 -10.44 -13.05
CA LEU A 169 -2.75 -11.06 -13.12
C LEU A 169 -2.43 -11.86 -11.85
N PHE A 170 -2.78 -11.31 -10.69
CA PHE A 170 -2.60 -11.99 -9.42
C PHE A 170 -3.51 -13.23 -9.30
N ASN A 171 -4.78 -13.10 -9.68
CA ASN A 171 -5.75 -14.17 -9.61
C ASN A 171 -5.38 -15.34 -10.55
N VAL A 172 -4.94 -15.03 -11.77
CA VAL A 172 -4.39 -16.03 -12.72
C VAL A 172 -3.19 -16.73 -12.09
N ALA A 173 -2.23 -15.97 -11.55
CA ALA A 173 -1.04 -16.57 -10.95
C ALA A 173 -1.35 -17.45 -9.73
N VAL A 174 -2.31 -17.05 -8.88
CA VAL A 174 -2.75 -17.86 -7.74
C VAL A 174 -3.45 -19.13 -8.21
N SER A 175 -4.28 -19.05 -9.25
CA SER A 175 -4.95 -20.22 -9.83
C SER A 175 -3.93 -21.24 -10.34
N MET A 176 -2.94 -20.78 -11.12
CA MET A 176 -1.87 -21.64 -11.64
C MET A 176 -1.00 -22.19 -10.51
N ALA A 177 -0.65 -21.39 -9.51
CA ALA A 177 0.10 -21.88 -8.36
C ALA A 177 -0.63 -23.02 -7.64
N LYS A 178 -1.95 -22.90 -7.47
CA LYS A 178 -2.79 -23.93 -6.86
C LYS A 178 -2.83 -25.21 -7.70
N GLU A 179 -2.93 -25.10 -9.02
CA GLU A 179 -2.90 -26.24 -9.95
C GLU A 179 -1.61 -27.06 -9.79
N TRP A 180 -0.47 -26.39 -9.65
CA TRP A 180 0.84 -27.02 -9.46
C TRP A 180 1.19 -27.34 -8.00
N GLY A 181 0.23 -27.23 -7.07
CA GLY A 181 0.44 -27.55 -5.65
C GLY A 181 1.44 -26.64 -4.93
N LEU A 182 1.61 -25.41 -5.43
CA LEU A 182 2.44 -24.36 -4.85
C LEU A 182 1.61 -23.53 -3.85
N LYS A 183 2.25 -23.13 -2.76
CA LYS A 183 1.63 -22.43 -1.63
C LYS A 183 2.03 -20.96 -1.67
N VAL A 184 1.07 -20.08 -1.84
CA VAL A 184 1.31 -18.64 -2.05
C VAL A 184 1.03 -17.85 -0.77
N ASP A 185 1.91 -16.91 -0.43
CA ASP A 185 1.67 -15.83 0.51
C ASP A 185 1.97 -14.48 -0.18
N VAL A 186 1.09 -13.49 0.01
CA VAL A 186 1.21 -12.15 -0.60
C VAL A 186 1.88 -11.13 0.32
N LEU A 187 2.11 -11.48 1.59
CA LEU A 187 2.64 -10.57 2.60
C LEU A 187 4.12 -10.82 2.90
N CYS A 188 4.67 -11.96 2.50
CA CYS A 188 6.03 -12.37 2.87
C CYS A 188 7.16 -11.62 2.16
N GLN A 189 6.84 -10.69 1.25
CA GLN A 189 7.83 -9.73 0.74
C GLN A 189 7.99 -8.51 1.64
N ASN A 190 7.12 -8.34 2.65
CA ASN A 190 7.29 -7.33 3.68
C ASN A 190 8.44 -7.77 4.61
N PRO A 191 9.51 -6.96 4.79
CA PRO A 191 10.64 -7.33 5.64
C PRO A 191 10.26 -7.54 7.12
N TYR A 192 9.10 -7.03 7.53
CA TYR A 192 8.60 -7.15 8.90
C TYR A 192 7.53 -8.25 9.05
N THR A 193 7.32 -9.08 8.04
CA THR A 193 6.32 -10.16 8.06
C THR A 193 6.95 -11.47 7.61
N THR A 194 6.71 -12.53 8.37
CA THR A 194 7.18 -13.88 8.02
C THR A 194 6.30 -14.51 6.95
N TYR A 195 6.69 -15.65 6.38
CA TYR A 195 5.77 -16.42 5.55
C TYR A 195 4.73 -17.14 6.41
N SER A 196 3.44 -17.07 6.06
CA SER A 196 2.39 -17.86 6.71
C SER A 196 1.14 -18.02 5.86
N LEU A 197 0.62 -19.25 5.85
CA LEU A 197 -0.64 -19.62 5.21
C LEU A 197 -1.82 -19.66 6.19
N SER A 198 -1.54 -19.59 7.49
CA SER A 198 -2.54 -19.80 8.55
C SER A 198 -3.08 -18.50 9.14
N ARG A 199 -2.75 -17.34 8.55
CA ARG A 199 -3.23 -16.05 9.04
C ARG A 199 -4.75 -15.98 9.00
N SER A 200 -5.33 -15.41 10.05
CA SER A 200 -6.74 -15.05 10.01
C SER A 200 -6.98 -13.93 8.98
N MET A 201 -8.20 -13.81 8.46
CA MET A 201 -8.55 -12.73 7.51
C MET A 201 -8.28 -11.33 8.09
N TYR A 202 -8.49 -11.17 9.40
CA TYR A 202 -8.25 -9.91 10.10
C TYR A 202 -6.76 -9.59 10.22
N GLU A 203 -5.96 -10.57 10.62
CA GLU A 203 -4.51 -10.42 10.66
C GLU A 203 -3.97 -10.09 9.26
N HIS A 204 -4.44 -10.81 8.24
CA HIS A 204 -4.07 -10.54 6.85
C HIS A 204 -4.42 -9.11 6.43
N TYR A 205 -5.65 -8.66 6.71
CA TYR A 205 -6.10 -7.30 6.39
C TYR A 205 -5.18 -6.22 6.98
N ILE A 206 -4.90 -6.31 8.28
CA ILE A 206 -4.05 -5.33 8.97
C ILE A 206 -2.62 -5.37 8.42
N THR A 207 -2.05 -6.56 8.23
CA THR A 207 -0.71 -6.70 7.67
C THR A 207 -0.64 -6.24 6.21
N ALA A 208 -1.68 -6.46 5.40
CA ALA A 208 -1.75 -5.98 4.02
C ALA A 208 -1.75 -4.46 3.94
N LEU A 209 -2.55 -3.80 4.78
CA LEU A 209 -2.55 -2.35 4.89
C LEU A 209 -1.18 -1.83 5.35
N GLN A 210 -0.56 -2.49 6.34
CA GLN A 210 0.80 -2.15 6.77
C GLN A 210 1.81 -2.32 5.62
N THR A 211 1.79 -3.43 4.89
CA THR A 211 2.68 -3.67 3.75
C THR A 211 2.51 -2.62 2.67
N ALA A 212 1.29 -2.18 2.39
CA ALA A 212 1.02 -1.09 1.45
C ALA A 212 1.55 0.28 1.92
N LEU A 213 1.73 0.49 3.22
CA LEU A 213 2.38 1.69 3.74
C LEU A 213 3.91 1.63 3.62
N ILE A 214 4.48 0.44 3.84
CA ILE A 214 5.92 0.20 3.89
C ILE A 214 6.53 0.09 2.49
N ALA A 215 5.84 -0.56 1.55
CA ALA A 215 6.36 -0.86 0.22
C ALA A 215 6.89 0.36 -0.56
N PRO A 216 6.28 1.56 -0.46
CA PRO A 216 6.85 2.79 -1.04
C PRO A 216 8.12 3.30 -0.35
N GLN A 217 8.24 3.11 0.97
CA GLN A 217 9.37 3.59 1.78
C GLN A 217 10.61 2.71 1.68
N TYR A 218 10.39 1.43 1.34
CA TYR A 218 11.42 0.44 1.07
C TYR A 218 11.16 -0.14 -0.33
N PRO A 219 11.27 0.68 -1.38
CA PRO A 219 10.90 0.27 -2.72
C PRO A 219 11.87 -0.79 -3.21
N GLN A 220 11.32 -1.91 -3.64
CA GLN A 220 12.04 -2.84 -4.49
C GLN A 220 12.13 -2.23 -5.90
N PRO A 221 13.14 -2.57 -6.71
CA PRO A 221 13.32 -1.97 -8.03
C PRO A 221 12.06 -2.02 -8.91
N TRP A 222 11.30 -3.11 -8.82
CA TRP A 222 10.05 -3.30 -9.57
C TRP A 222 8.85 -2.49 -9.05
N HIS A 223 8.89 -1.96 -7.83
CA HIS A 223 7.82 -1.05 -7.34
C HIS A 223 7.79 0.27 -8.12
N SER A 224 8.92 0.62 -8.77
CA SER A 224 9.10 1.88 -9.50
C SER A 224 8.51 1.87 -10.92
N PHE A 225 8.11 0.70 -11.44
CA PHE A 225 7.48 0.59 -12.75
C PHE A 225 6.27 1.53 -12.79
N ARG A 226 6.45 2.63 -13.54
CA ARG A 226 5.44 3.67 -13.65
C ARG A 226 4.16 3.01 -14.13
N SER A 227 3.08 3.33 -13.43
CA SER A 227 1.70 2.88 -13.64
C SER A 227 1.11 3.33 -14.99
N HIS A 228 1.83 3.14 -16.10
CA HIS A 228 1.34 3.28 -17.47
C HIS A 228 0.30 2.18 -17.82
N GLY A 229 -0.43 1.66 -16.83
CA GLY A 229 -1.31 0.50 -16.98
C GLY A 229 -0.58 -0.85 -16.92
N ILE A 230 0.74 -0.90 -16.70
CA ILE A 230 1.47 -2.16 -16.60
C ILE A 230 1.15 -2.82 -15.26
N SER A 231 0.46 -3.95 -15.31
CA SER A 231 0.21 -4.78 -14.13
C SER A 231 1.46 -5.63 -13.86
N SER A 232 2.03 -5.53 -12.65
CA SER A 232 3.25 -6.26 -12.31
C SER A 232 3.03 -7.23 -11.15
N LEU A 233 3.62 -8.41 -11.27
CA LEU A 233 3.61 -9.43 -10.24
C LEU A 233 5.05 -9.90 -10.00
N SER A 234 5.54 -9.71 -8.77
CA SER A 234 6.80 -10.32 -8.37
C SER A 234 6.58 -11.68 -7.74
N ILE A 235 7.42 -12.64 -8.11
CA ILE A 235 7.38 -14.02 -7.66
C ILE A 235 8.74 -14.30 -7.04
N SER A 236 8.72 -14.55 -5.74
CA SER A 236 9.88 -14.86 -4.92
C SER A 236 9.66 -16.14 -4.14
N THR A 237 10.72 -16.63 -3.51
CA THR A 237 10.66 -17.79 -2.63
C THR A 237 11.13 -17.42 -1.23
N VAL A 238 10.57 -18.11 -0.23
CA VAL A 238 11.15 -18.10 1.11
C VAL A 238 12.57 -18.67 1.01
N LYS A 239 13.54 -18.08 1.72
CA LYS A 239 14.88 -18.66 1.81
C LYS A 239 14.76 -20.12 2.28
N SER A 240 15.29 -21.04 1.49
CA SER A 240 15.34 -22.47 1.79
C SER A 240 16.70 -23.03 1.42
N ASP A 241 17.01 -24.22 1.94
CA ASP A 241 18.29 -24.90 1.76
C ASP A 241 18.68 -25.03 0.27
N GLU A 242 19.99 -25.09 0.02
CA GLU A 242 20.62 -25.07 -1.32
C GLU A 242 20.38 -26.35 -2.15
N ASN A 243 19.68 -27.35 -1.60
CA ASN A 243 19.48 -28.63 -2.27
C ASN A 243 18.52 -28.50 -3.45
N TYR A 244 18.95 -28.76 -4.68
CA TYR A 244 18.08 -28.70 -5.85
C TYR A 244 17.06 -29.85 -5.88
N ASN A 245 15.76 -29.53 -5.81
CA ASN A 245 14.70 -30.50 -6.06
C ASN A 245 14.08 -30.31 -7.45
N ARG A 246 14.34 -31.27 -8.35
CA ARG A 246 13.86 -31.24 -9.73
C ARG A 246 12.33 -31.16 -9.82
N SER A 247 11.60 -31.83 -8.93
CA SER A 247 10.13 -31.84 -8.97
C SER A 247 9.54 -30.47 -8.64
N ASP A 248 10.10 -29.78 -7.65
CA ASP A 248 9.62 -28.45 -7.25
C ASP A 248 10.02 -27.41 -8.29
N ALA A 249 11.24 -27.51 -8.82
CA ALA A 249 11.70 -26.69 -9.94
C ALA A 249 10.80 -26.83 -11.17
N PHE A 250 10.45 -28.06 -11.54
CA PHE A 250 9.51 -28.35 -12.63
C PHE A 250 8.13 -27.72 -12.39
N SER A 251 7.60 -27.85 -11.18
CA SER A 251 6.30 -27.27 -10.82
C SER A 251 6.30 -25.74 -10.95
N MET A 252 7.39 -25.07 -10.55
CA MET A 252 7.54 -23.62 -10.72
C MET A 252 7.63 -23.19 -12.18
N VAL A 253 8.44 -23.89 -13.00
CA VAL A 253 8.55 -23.56 -14.44
C VAL A 253 7.23 -23.80 -15.15
N ALA A 254 6.54 -24.91 -14.85
CA ALA A 254 5.25 -25.24 -15.43
C ALA A 254 4.19 -24.19 -15.08
N MET A 255 4.13 -23.76 -13.81
CA MET A 255 3.28 -22.64 -13.38
C MET A 255 3.59 -21.36 -14.15
N LEU A 256 4.86 -20.96 -14.24
CA LEU A 256 5.26 -19.74 -14.95
C LEU A 256 4.98 -19.83 -16.45
N GLU A 257 5.18 -20.99 -17.06
CA GLU A 257 4.85 -21.25 -18.47
C GLU A 257 3.36 -21.06 -18.72
N GLN A 258 2.49 -21.63 -17.88
CA GLN A 258 1.04 -21.46 -17.99
C GLN A 258 0.61 -20.03 -17.76
N ILE A 259 1.20 -19.32 -16.79
CA ILE A 259 0.92 -17.89 -16.58
C ILE A 259 1.24 -17.11 -17.86
N ILE A 260 2.45 -17.26 -18.41
CA ILE A 260 2.87 -16.55 -19.63
C ILE A 260 2.00 -16.92 -20.83
N ALA A 261 1.68 -18.20 -20.98
CA ALA A 261 0.82 -18.64 -22.07
C ALA A 261 -0.60 -18.07 -21.92
N THR A 262 -1.18 -18.11 -20.72
CA THR A 262 -2.51 -17.53 -20.43
C THR A 262 -2.51 -16.04 -20.75
N LEU A 263 -1.50 -15.30 -20.27
CA LEU A 263 -1.31 -13.87 -20.57
C LEU A 263 -1.23 -13.58 -22.06
N SER A 264 -0.64 -14.49 -22.83
CA SER A 264 -0.54 -14.36 -24.27
C SER A 264 -1.85 -14.62 -25.01
N TYR A 265 -2.83 -15.31 -24.41
CA TYR A 265 -4.09 -15.68 -25.07
C TYR A 265 -5.30 -14.87 -24.60
N LEU A 266 -5.15 -14.06 -23.56
CA LEU A 266 -6.22 -13.12 -23.19
C LEU A 266 -6.54 -12.26 -24.43
N ASP A 267 -7.79 -12.22 -24.87
CA ASP A 267 -8.21 -11.34 -25.98
C ASP A 267 -8.48 -9.92 -25.47
N GLU A 268 -9.01 -9.81 -24.26
CA GLU A 268 -9.20 -8.53 -23.60
C GLU A 268 -7.96 -8.16 -22.79
N ARG A 269 -7.61 -6.86 -22.82
CA ARG A 269 -6.74 -6.28 -21.79
C ARG A 269 -7.34 -6.69 -20.46
N PHE A 270 -6.50 -7.11 -19.50
CA PHE A 270 -6.97 -7.27 -18.12
C PHE A 270 -7.86 -6.09 -17.80
N HIS A 271 -9.03 -6.35 -17.23
CA HIS A 271 -9.95 -5.27 -16.95
C HIS A 271 -9.13 -4.23 -16.21
N HIS A 272 -9.07 -3.01 -16.76
CA HIS A 272 -8.56 -1.87 -16.03
C HIS A 272 -9.62 -1.55 -14.96
N SER A 273 -9.88 -2.51 -14.07
CA SER A 273 -10.56 -2.34 -12.81
C SER A 273 -9.76 -1.25 -12.12
N THR A 274 -10.32 -0.05 -12.15
CA THR A 274 -9.74 1.13 -11.52
C THR A 274 -9.83 1.07 -10.00
N SER A 275 -10.43 0.00 -9.44
CA SER A 275 -10.63 -0.18 -8.01
C SER A 275 -9.42 -0.83 -7.35
N VAL A 276 -8.78 -0.09 -6.44
CA VAL A 276 -7.76 -0.63 -5.54
C VAL A 276 -8.40 -1.64 -4.57
N TRP A 277 -7.62 -2.62 -4.12
CA TRP A 277 -8.09 -3.73 -3.30
C TRP A 277 -7.13 -4.06 -2.16
N VAL A 278 -7.66 -4.70 -1.11
CA VAL A 278 -6.89 -5.18 0.04
C VAL A 278 -7.04 -6.69 0.19
N PRO A 279 -5.95 -7.49 0.15
CA PRO A 279 -6.03 -8.93 0.35
C PRO A 279 -6.46 -9.29 1.78
N LEU A 280 -7.40 -10.22 1.90
CA LEU A 280 -7.75 -10.93 3.13
C LEU A 280 -7.16 -12.34 3.17
N SER A 281 -6.87 -12.89 2.00
CA SER A 281 -6.17 -14.14 1.75
C SER A 281 -5.74 -14.15 0.28
N VAL A 282 -5.10 -15.23 -0.17
CA VAL A 282 -4.87 -15.46 -1.60
C VAL A 282 -6.15 -15.71 -2.40
N THR A 283 -7.29 -15.89 -1.74
CA THR A 283 -8.59 -16.20 -2.39
C THR A 283 -9.67 -15.16 -2.10
N HIS A 284 -9.42 -14.22 -1.20
CA HIS A 284 -10.40 -13.24 -0.76
C HIS A 284 -9.78 -11.86 -0.64
N TYR A 285 -10.56 -10.84 -0.95
CA TYR A 285 -10.16 -9.45 -0.90
C TYR A 285 -11.32 -8.54 -0.51
N ILE A 286 -11.00 -7.28 -0.28
CA ILE A 286 -11.95 -6.19 -0.12
C ILE A 286 -11.69 -5.14 -1.20
N GLU A 287 -12.75 -4.63 -1.80
CA GLU A 287 -12.67 -3.44 -2.65
C GLU A 287 -12.58 -2.18 -1.81
N TYR A 288 -11.65 -1.31 -2.17
CA TYR A 288 -11.41 -0.08 -1.46
C TYR A 288 -12.61 0.88 -1.48
N ASP A 289 -13.47 0.82 -2.49
CA ASP A 289 -14.67 1.66 -2.61
C ASP A 289 -15.60 1.56 -1.38
N ILE A 290 -15.67 0.37 -0.76
CA ILE A 290 -16.45 0.17 0.47
C ILE A 290 -15.78 0.89 1.64
N ALA A 291 -14.45 0.93 1.68
CA ALA A 291 -13.68 1.57 2.73
C ALA A 291 -13.74 3.11 2.66
N GLN A 292 -14.00 3.67 1.48
CA GLN A 292 -14.17 5.13 1.30
C GLN A 292 -15.28 5.70 2.16
N PHE A 293 -16.38 4.97 2.39
CA PHE A 293 -17.47 5.41 3.28
C PHE A 293 -16.97 5.65 4.70
N GLY A 294 -16.04 4.83 5.18
CA GLY A 294 -15.42 5.01 6.49
C GLY A 294 -14.64 6.33 6.55
N ILE A 295 -13.85 6.62 5.51
CA ILE A 295 -13.08 7.86 5.42
C ILE A 295 -14.00 9.08 5.29
N MET A 296 -15.10 9.00 4.54
CA MET A 296 -16.10 10.07 4.48
C MET A 296 -16.65 10.40 5.87
N LEU A 297 -16.87 9.39 6.73
CA LEU A 297 -17.29 9.59 8.12
C LEU A 297 -16.19 10.23 8.98
N LEU A 298 -14.92 9.86 8.77
CA LEU A 298 -13.78 10.51 9.42
C LEU A 298 -13.69 12.00 9.04
N VAL A 299 -13.83 12.33 7.74
CA VAL A 299 -13.86 13.70 7.23
C VAL A 299 -15.05 14.47 7.82
N ALA A 300 -16.24 13.85 7.84
CA ALA A 300 -17.42 14.46 8.44
C ALA A 300 -17.23 14.72 9.95
N SER A 301 -16.52 13.85 10.66
CA SER A 301 -16.13 14.07 12.05
C SER A 301 -15.21 15.28 12.22
N LEU A 302 -14.19 15.42 11.36
CA LEU A 302 -13.29 16.59 11.37
C LEU A 302 -14.06 17.89 11.11
N LEU A 303 -14.94 17.90 10.11
CA LEU A 303 -15.77 19.06 9.78
C LEU A 303 -16.76 19.39 10.90
N SER A 304 -17.38 18.38 11.53
CA SER A 304 -18.23 18.55 12.72
C SER A 304 -17.44 19.14 13.89
N THR A 305 -16.19 18.69 14.10
CA THR A 305 -15.29 19.24 15.11
C THR A 305 -14.96 20.71 14.82
N GLY A 306 -14.61 21.04 13.58
CA GLY A 306 -14.40 22.42 13.15
C GLY A 306 -15.63 23.29 13.38
N TYR A 307 -16.81 22.80 12.97
CA TYR A 307 -18.08 23.51 13.18
C TYR A 307 -18.40 23.75 14.67
N SER A 308 -18.03 22.81 15.56
CA SER A 308 -18.17 23.01 17.01
C SER A 308 -17.34 24.20 17.51
N ILE A 309 -16.12 24.36 17.00
CA ILE A 309 -15.21 25.46 17.35
C ILE A 309 -15.76 26.78 16.78
N TYR A 310 -16.19 26.77 15.51
CA TYR A 310 -16.77 27.94 14.84
C TYR A 310 -17.95 28.54 15.63
N LYS A 311 -18.82 27.70 16.17
CA LYS A 311 -19.96 28.17 16.98
C LYS A 311 -19.57 28.95 18.22
N VAL A 312 -18.43 28.63 18.83
CA VAL A 312 -17.98 29.25 20.09
C VAL A 312 -17.05 30.43 19.82
N LYS A 313 -16.19 30.32 18.81
CA LYS A 313 -15.10 31.28 18.55
C LYS A 313 -15.33 32.16 17.33
N GLY A 314 -16.34 31.88 16.51
CA GLY A 314 -16.56 32.52 15.21
C GLY A 314 -15.61 31.99 14.13
N LEU A 315 -15.65 32.62 12.95
CA LEU A 315 -14.69 32.32 11.88
C LEU A 315 -13.37 33.04 12.22
N ASN A 316 -12.37 32.29 12.63
CA ASN A 316 -11.01 32.79 12.75
C ASN A 316 -10.12 31.92 11.87
N LEU A 317 -9.62 32.49 10.78
CA LEU A 317 -8.66 31.84 9.89
C LEU A 317 -7.31 32.50 10.13
N SER A 318 -6.40 31.79 10.79
CA SER A 318 -5.12 32.38 11.16
C SER A 318 -4.05 32.14 10.09
N PRO A 319 -3.29 33.17 9.68
CA PRO A 319 -2.11 32.95 8.84
C PRO A 319 -1.02 32.13 9.57
N TYR A 320 -1.09 32.01 10.89
CA TYR A 320 -0.13 31.26 11.70
C TYR A 320 -0.19 29.74 11.48
N VAL A 321 -1.18 29.21 10.76
CA VAL A 321 -1.19 27.80 10.32
C VAL A 321 0.03 27.45 9.47
N MET A 322 0.64 28.43 8.80
CA MET A 322 1.91 28.24 8.09
C MET A 322 3.03 27.73 9.02
N ILE A 323 3.01 28.09 10.30
CA ILE A 323 3.99 27.63 11.28
C ILE A 323 3.80 26.13 11.56
N ILE A 324 2.55 25.65 11.61
CA ILE A 324 2.27 24.21 11.74
C ILE A 324 2.83 23.44 10.54
N TRP A 325 2.66 23.97 9.33
CA TRP A 325 3.22 23.39 8.11
C TRP A 325 4.74 23.33 8.07
N ILE A 326 5.43 24.28 8.70
CA ILE A 326 6.90 24.35 8.72
C ILE A 326 7.50 23.45 9.81
N THR A 327 6.71 23.02 10.80
CA THR A 327 7.18 22.15 11.90
C THR A 327 7.99 20.93 11.45
N PRO A 328 7.64 20.19 10.37
CA PRO A 328 8.38 19.01 9.97
C PRO A 328 9.78 19.34 9.46
N PHE A 329 9.95 20.49 8.79
CA PHE A 329 11.26 20.94 8.30
C PHE A 329 12.18 21.35 9.45
N ILE A 330 11.66 22.11 10.43
CA ILE A 330 12.44 22.52 11.61
C ILE A 330 12.95 21.29 12.35
N VAL A 331 12.07 20.30 12.53
CA VAL A 331 12.38 19.09 13.27
C VAL A 331 13.32 18.19 12.49
N SER A 332 13.14 18.07 11.16
CA SER A 332 14.06 17.34 10.30
C SER A 332 15.48 17.90 10.38
N ILE A 333 15.63 19.22 10.24
CA ILE A 333 16.93 19.90 10.33
C ILE A 333 17.54 19.71 11.73
N ALA A 334 16.74 19.90 12.79
CA ALA A 334 17.22 19.71 14.16
C ALA A 334 17.66 18.26 14.43
N THR A 335 16.92 17.28 13.90
CA THR A 335 17.23 15.85 14.05
C THR A 335 18.48 15.47 13.26
N GLU A 336 18.70 16.07 12.10
CA GLU A 336 19.93 15.88 11.33
C GLU A 336 21.17 16.41 12.07
N TRP A 337 21.04 17.54 12.77
CA TRP A 337 22.17 18.20 13.43
C TRP A 337 22.45 17.67 14.84
N PHE A 338 21.41 17.24 15.57
CA PHE A 338 21.50 16.89 16.99
C PHE A 338 20.81 15.55 17.32
N GLU A 339 20.55 14.72 16.32
CA GLU A 339 19.93 13.40 16.45
C GLU A 339 18.62 13.44 17.26
N THR A 340 18.40 12.46 18.14
CA THR A 340 17.20 12.37 18.98
C THR A 340 17.03 13.57 19.91
N LEU A 341 18.13 14.18 20.36
CA LEU A 341 18.08 15.34 21.25
C LEU A 341 17.55 16.57 20.50
N GLY A 342 17.94 16.73 19.23
CA GLY A 342 17.39 17.75 18.33
C GLY A 342 15.88 17.62 18.13
N PHE A 343 15.39 16.39 17.97
CA PHE A 343 13.95 16.10 17.89
C PHE A 343 13.21 16.57 19.14
N PHE A 344 13.69 16.23 20.33
CA PHE A 344 13.03 16.61 21.58
C PHE A 344 13.06 18.13 21.82
N LEU A 345 14.23 18.77 21.65
CA LEU A 345 14.36 20.22 21.85
C LEU A 345 13.49 21.01 20.89
N SER A 346 13.51 20.67 19.59
CA SER A 346 12.68 21.34 18.59
C SER A 346 11.20 21.12 18.84
N SER A 347 10.78 19.89 19.22
CA SER A 347 9.40 19.59 19.59
C SER A 347 8.93 20.43 20.79
N ILE A 348 9.74 20.54 21.85
CA ILE A 348 9.41 21.36 23.04
C ILE A 348 9.28 22.84 22.66
N LEU A 349 10.23 23.38 21.89
CA LEU A 349 10.19 24.76 21.42
C LEU A 349 8.92 25.04 20.59
N LEU A 350 8.61 24.16 19.65
CA LEU A 350 7.41 24.27 18.81
C LEU A 350 6.12 24.17 19.63
N LEU A 351 6.07 23.29 20.65
CA LEU A 351 4.93 23.20 21.57
C LEU A 351 4.67 24.54 22.27
N ILE A 352 5.72 25.19 22.77
CA ILE A 352 5.64 26.49 23.44
C ILE A 352 5.15 27.54 22.45
N ILE A 353 5.77 27.66 21.28
CA ILE A 353 5.37 28.63 20.24
C ILE A 353 3.91 28.42 19.84
N LEU A 354 3.52 27.19 19.50
CA LEU A 354 2.17 26.87 19.07
C LEU A 354 1.14 27.16 20.17
N SER A 355 1.48 26.98 21.45
CA SER A 355 0.57 27.24 22.57
C SER A 355 0.10 28.70 22.66
N THR A 356 0.88 29.64 22.10
CA THR A 356 0.53 31.06 22.05
C THR A 356 -0.61 31.37 21.08
N PHE A 357 -0.88 30.48 20.11
CA PHE A 357 -1.94 30.65 19.12
C PHE A 357 -3.31 30.25 19.67
N ASP A 358 -4.36 30.92 19.19
CA ASP A 358 -5.74 30.58 19.51
C ASP A 358 -6.22 29.31 18.80
N TRP A 359 -7.42 28.85 19.18
CA TRP A 359 -8.11 27.76 18.49
C TRP A 359 -8.44 28.19 17.05
N ASP A 360 -7.92 27.46 16.06
CA ASP A 360 -8.07 27.76 14.64
C ASP A 360 -8.76 26.59 13.91
N LEU A 361 -9.68 26.93 13.00
CA LEU A 361 -10.35 25.98 12.12
C LEU A 361 -9.50 25.57 10.90
N SER A 362 -8.59 26.44 10.46
CA SER A 362 -7.85 26.30 9.21
C SER A 362 -7.09 24.97 9.16
N TRP A 363 -6.47 24.58 10.27
CA TRP A 363 -5.73 23.32 10.36
C TRP A 363 -6.63 22.08 10.24
N LEU A 364 -7.83 22.10 10.84
CA LEU A 364 -8.83 21.04 10.70
C LEU A 364 -9.31 20.92 9.24
N THR A 365 -9.56 22.04 8.57
CA THR A 365 -10.00 22.04 7.16
C THR A 365 -8.92 21.49 6.23
N ILE A 366 -7.65 21.83 6.47
CA ILE A 366 -6.52 21.29 5.71
C ILE A 366 -6.41 19.78 5.90
N ASN A 367 -6.50 19.28 7.14
CA ASN A 367 -6.50 17.84 7.41
C ASN A 367 -7.69 17.13 6.74
N ALA A 368 -8.87 17.74 6.71
CA ALA A 368 -10.05 17.17 6.04
C ALA A 368 -9.86 17.06 4.52
N VAL A 369 -9.32 18.10 3.86
CA VAL A 369 -9.05 18.08 2.41
C VAL A 369 -7.98 17.04 2.09
N VAL A 370 -6.88 17.01 2.86
CA VAL A 370 -5.77 16.08 2.62
C VAL A 370 -6.20 14.64 2.84
N LEU A 371 -7.04 14.38 3.86
CA LEU A 371 -7.62 13.07 4.08
C LEU A 371 -8.41 12.57 2.86
N CYS A 372 -9.19 13.44 2.21
CA CYS A 372 -9.85 13.09 0.94
C CYS A 372 -8.86 12.78 -0.19
N LEU A 373 -7.76 13.54 -0.30
CA LEU A 373 -6.74 13.32 -1.33
C LEU A 373 -5.98 12.01 -1.13
N LEU A 374 -5.71 11.62 0.11
CA LEU A 374 -5.03 10.37 0.43
C LEU A 374 -5.76 9.13 -0.07
N ILE A 375 -7.10 9.19 -0.13
CA ILE A 375 -7.93 8.12 -0.68
C ILE A 375 -7.49 7.77 -2.10
N ILE A 376 -7.08 8.77 -2.87
CA ILE A 376 -6.69 8.63 -4.27
C ILE A 376 -5.19 8.31 -4.38
N LEU A 377 -4.36 8.98 -3.57
CA LEU A 377 -2.91 8.90 -3.69
C LEU A 377 -2.31 7.62 -3.09
N GLN A 378 -2.75 7.25 -1.88
CA GLN A 378 -2.31 6.03 -1.18
C GLN A 378 -3.44 5.55 -0.25
N PRO A 379 -4.38 4.73 -0.76
CA PRO A 379 -5.53 4.20 -0.04
C PRO A 379 -5.27 3.73 1.40
N ALA A 380 -4.20 2.94 1.60
CA ALA A 380 -3.83 2.43 2.92
C ALA A 380 -3.44 3.54 3.92
N ALA A 381 -2.83 4.64 3.44
CA ALA A 381 -2.54 5.81 4.27
C ALA A 381 -3.82 6.53 4.67
N GLY A 382 -4.77 6.67 3.75
CA GLY A 382 -6.10 7.20 4.06
C GLY A 382 -6.82 6.40 5.14
N LEU A 383 -6.77 5.06 5.09
CA LEU A 383 -7.43 4.21 6.09
C LEU A 383 -6.73 4.22 7.44
N ILE A 384 -5.44 3.89 7.51
CA ILE A 384 -4.76 3.75 8.80
C ILE A 384 -4.36 5.13 9.35
N MET A 385 -3.58 5.90 8.60
CA MET A 385 -3.09 7.19 9.09
C MET A 385 -4.23 8.19 9.22
N GLY A 386 -5.17 8.19 8.28
CA GLY A 386 -6.36 9.04 8.36
C GLY A 386 -7.24 8.75 9.58
N SER A 387 -7.39 7.48 9.97
CA SER A 387 -8.04 7.10 11.23
C SER A 387 -7.31 7.66 12.45
N GLY A 388 -5.98 7.57 12.45
CA GLY A 388 -5.13 8.17 13.49
C GLY A 388 -5.30 9.68 13.58
N VAL A 389 -5.21 10.38 12.45
CA VAL A 389 -5.39 11.85 12.37
C VAL A 389 -6.78 12.28 12.82
N ALA A 390 -7.82 11.58 12.40
CA ALA A 390 -9.19 11.87 12.83
C ALA A 390 -9.36 11.70 14.35
N LEU A 391 -8.71 10.69 14.93
CA LEU A 391 -8.70 10.47 16.39
C LEU A 391 -7.91 11.55 17.13
N GLN A 392 -6.73 11.94 16.65
CA GLN A 392 -5.93 13.04 17.22
C GLN A 392 -6.76 14.33 17.28
N LEU A 393 -7.38 14.70 16.15
CA LEU A 393 -8.07 15.97 16.00
C LEU A 393 -9.44 16.01 16.68
N LEU A 394 -10.02 14.86 17.04
CA LEU A 394 -11.26 14.80 17.84
C LEU A 394 -11.10 15.54 19.18
N PHE A 395 -9.91 15.46 19.79
CA PHE A 395 -9.65 16.11 21.08
C PHE A 395 -9.67 17.65 21.02
N LEU A 396 -9.71 18.23 19.81
CA LEU A 396 -9.90 19.67 19.64
C LEU A 396 -11.36 20.11 19.74
N HIS A 397 -12.30 19.17 19.72
CA HIS A 397 -13.73 19.45 19.86
C HIS A 397 -14.01 20.23 21.16
N VAL A 398 -14.95 21.17 21.13
CA VAL A 398 -15.22 22.09 22.26
C VAL A 398 -15.47 21.35 23.58
N LYS A 399 -16.17 20.21 23.55
CA LYS A 399 -16.42 19.37 24.74
C LYS A 399 -15.16 18.73 25.33
N CYS A 400 -14.08 18.62 24.56
CA CYS A 400 -12.81 18.02 24.96
C CYS A 400 -11.81 19.05 25.51
N GLN A 401 -12.16 20.34 25.56
CA GLN A 401 -11.26 21.43 25.97
C GLN A 401 -10.97 21.49 27.49
N ASN A 402 -11.41 20.49 28.27
CA ASN A 402 -11.00 20.34 29.67
C ASN A 402 -9.57 19.77 29.72
N VAL A 403 -8.74 20.29 30.63
CA VAL A 403 -7.36 19.86 30.88
C VAL A 403 -7.21 18.33 30.91
N MET A 404 -8.10 17.60 31.61
CA MET A 404 -8.02 16.14 31.69
C MET A 404 -8.19 15.45 30.32
N LEU A 405 -9.14 15.91 29.51
CA LEU A 405 -9.38 15.36 28.18
C LEU A 405 -8.29 15.77 27.18
N LEU A 406 -7.74 16.99 27.32
CA LEU A 406 -6.59 17.43 26.52
C LEU A 406 -5.31 16.67 26.89
N ALA A 407 -5.11 16.32 28.17
CA ALA A 407 -4.01 15.48 28.61
C ALA A 407 -4.11 14.07 28.01
N LEU A 408 -5.30 13.46 28.07
CA LEU A 408 -5.56 12.20 27.39
C LEU A 408 -5.33 12.33 25.88
N GLY A 409 -5.81 13.41 25.26
CA GLY A 409 -5.64 13.68 23.83
C GLY A 409 -4.18 13.83 23.41
N SER A 410 -3.37 14.51 24.23
CA SER A 410 -1.92 14.64 24.01
C SER A 410 -1.24 13.27 24.06
N LEU A 411 -1.50 12.48 25.10
CA LEU A 411 -0.94 11.13 25.24
C LEU A 411 -1.36 10.22 24.08
N CYS A 412 -2.66 10.21 23.75
CA CYS A 412 -3.18 9.44 22.60
C CYS A 412 -2.52 9.90 21.29
N SER A 413 -2.31 11.20 21.09
CA SER A 413 -1.75 11.71 19.84
C SER A 413 -0.29 11.32 19.64
N TRP A 414 0.51 11.35 20.72
CA TRP A 414 1.87 10.85 20.70
C TRP A 414 1.94 9.33 20.60
N ALA A 415 1.03 8.60 21.24
CA ALA A 415 0.94 7.14 21.09
C ALA A 415 0.64 6.73 19.64
N ILE A 416 -0.23 7.47 18.95
CA ILE A 416 -0.52 7.28 17.51
C ILE A 416 0.75 7.51 16.68
N PHE A 417 1.47 8.61 16.92
CA PHE A 417 2.74 8.88 16.22
C PHE A 417 3.78 7.77 16.47
N PHE A 418 3.95 7.36 17.74
CA PHE A 418 4.82 6.28 18.14
C PHE A 418 4.45 4.95 17.48
N TYR A 419 3.15 4.63 17.42
CA TYR A 419 2.64 3.44 16.74
C TYR A 419 3.05 3.42 15.26
N PHE A 420 2.91 4.54 14.54
CA PHE A 420 3.32 4.62 13.14
C PHE A 420 4.82 4.42 12.94
N VAL A 421 5.64 5.08 13.75
CA VAL A 421 7.10 5.03 13.60
C VAL A 421 7.66 3.68 14.04
N HIS A 422 7.28 3.19 15.22
CA HIS A 422 7.92 2.04 15.85
C HIS A 422 7.18 0.73 15.66
N VAL A 423 5.84 0.73 15.63
CA VAL A 423 5.06 -0.52 15.49
C VAL A 423 4.84 -0.85 14.01
N LEU A 424 4.50 0.15 13.19
CA LEU A 424 4.36 -0.05 11.75
C LEU A 424 5.67 0.08 10.99
N ASN A 425 6.79 0.43 11.64
CA ASN A 425 8.11 0.61 11.04
C ASN A 425 8.12 1.63 9.90
N LEU A 426 7.34 2.70 10.02
CA LEU A 426 7.37 3.81 9.05
C LEU A 426 8.52 4.77 9.38
N ARG A 427 9.19 5.25 8.35
CA ARG A 427 10.19 6.31 8.48
C ARG A 427 9.51 7.61 8.91
N GLY A 428 9.89 8.13 10.07
CA GLY A 428 9.30 9.35 10.65
C GLY A 428 9.50 10.63 9.83
N TYR A 429 10.53 10.68 8.98
CA TYR A 429 10.90 11.82 8.13
C TYR A 429 11.20 11.37 6.71
N ASP A 430 10.15 11.04 5.97
CA ASP A 430 10.26 10.67 4.56
C ASP A 430 9.45 11.64 3.70
N ILE A 431 10.15 12.56 3.03
CA ILE A 431 9.54 13.55 2.14
C ILE A 431 9.35 13.04 0.71
N HIS A 432 9.76 11.80 0.42
CA HIS A 432 9.74 11.24 -0.93
C HIS A 432 8.53 10.34 -1.19
N THR A 433 7.88 9.83 -0.14
CA THR A 433 6.69 8.98 -0.26
C THR A 433 5.44 9.64 0.28
N THR A 434 4.27 9.30 -0.27
CA THR A 434 2.98 9.85 0.17
C THR A 434 2.72 9.56 1.65
N GLY A 435 2.94 8.31 2.09
CA GLY A 435 2.79 7.92 3.48
C GLY A 435 3.78 8.61 4.42
N GLY A 436 5.04 8.78 3.97
CA GLY A 436 6.05 9.53 4.71
C GLY A 436 5.67 11.00 4.89
N ILE A 437 5.29 11.67 3.79
CA ILE A 437 4.82 13.06 3.82
C ILE A 437 3.64 13.18 4.78
N TYR A 438 2.69 12.25 4.77
CA TYR A 438 1.54 12.35 5.66
C TYR A 438 1.90 12.15 7.15
N LEU A 439 2.79 11.20 7.45
CA LEU A 439 3.31 11.00 8.80
C LEU A 439 4.02 12.27 9.31
N SER A 440 4.89 12.85 8.49
CA SER A 440 5.70 14.02 8.88
C SER A 440 4.90 15.32 8.91
N PHE A 441 3.96 15.55 7.99
CA PHE A 441 3.23 16.83 7.86
C PHE A 441 1.86 16.85 8.52
N PHE A 442 1.29 15.71 8.89
CA PHE A 442 -0.05 15.66 9.49
C PHE A 442 -0.04 14.95 10.83
N VAL A 443 0.39 13.69 10.88
CA VAL A 443 0.35 12.91 12.13
C VAL A 443 1.22 13.55 13.23
N TYR A 444 2.47 13.90 12.92
CA TYR A 444 3.36 14.54 13.87
C TYR A 444 2.90 15.96 14.27
N PRO A 445 2.58 16.88 13.34
CA PRO A 445 2.14 18.22 13.70
C PRO A 445 0.80 18.23 14.42
N ASN A 446 -0.08 17.25 14.18
CA ASN A 446 -1.30 17.07 14.99
C ASN A 446 -0.98 16.71 16.44
N ALA A 447 0.01 15.86 16.70
CA ALA A 447 0.45 15.55 18.05
C ALA A 447 1.01 16.78 18.78
N LEU A 448 1.81 17.59 18.08
CA LEU A 448 2.25 18.90 18.58
C LEU A 448 1.07 19.83 18.84
N TRP A 449 0.15 19.93 17.88
CA TRP A 449 -0.96 20.86 17.95
C TRP A 449 -1.89 20.57 19.13
N VAL A 450 -2.33 19.32 19.30
CA VAL A 450 -3.17 18.89 20.44
C VAL A 450 -2.46 19.13 21.76
N SER A 451 -1.17 18.79 21.85
CA SER A 451 -0.37 19.00 23.05
C SER A 451 -0.17 20.49 23.37
N SER A 452 -0.05 21.36 22.35
CA SER A 452 0.03 22.80 22.54
C SER A 452 -1.26 23.39 23.13
N ARG A 453 -2.42 22.78 22.84
CA ARG A 453 -3.71 23.19 23.43
C ARG A 453 -3.77 22.87 24.91
N LEU A 454 -3.21 21.73 25.33
CA LEU A 454 -3.06 21.37 26.74
C LEU A 454 -2.21 22.42 27.46
N ILE A 455 -1.02 22.75 26.93
CA ILE A 455 -0.15 23.78 27.51
C ILE A 455 -0.88 25.12 27.60
N ARG A 456 -1.59 25.51 26.54
CA ARG A 456 -2.39 26.75 26.55
C ARG A 456 -3.44 26.75 27.65
N SER A 457 -4.15 25.62 27.83
CA SER A 457 -5.18 25.46 28.86
C SER A 457 -4.64 25.45 30.29
N ILE A 458 -3.34 25.24 30.49
CA ILE A 458 -2.69 25.29 31.80
C ILE A 458 -2.10 26.68 32.05
N VAL A 459 -1.40 27.23 31.06
CA VAL A 459 -0.63 28.48 31.19
C VAL A 459 -1.50 29.73 31.06
N TYR A 460 -2.50 29.72 30.18
CA TYR A 460 -3.31 30.89 29.85
C TYR A 460 -4.75 30.79 30.35
N TYR A 461 -5.04 29.84 31.26
CA TYR A 461 -6.35 29.76 31.90
C TYR A 461 -6.54 30.98 32.80
N LYS A 462 -7.22 32.01 32.28
CA LYS A 462 -7.88 33.00 33.11
C LYS A 462 -9.20 32.38 33.55
N GLY A 463 -9.34 32.16 34.86
CA GLY A 463 -10.51 31.58 35.50
C GLY A 463 -11.82 32.24 35.10
#